data_AF-A0A1F7IXW9-F1
#
_entry.id   AF-A0A1F7IXW9-F1
#
_cell.length_a   1.000
_cell.length_b   1.000
_cell.length_c   1.000
_cell.angle_alpha   90.00
_cell.angle_beta   90.00
_cell.angle_gamma   90.00
#
_symmetry.space_group_name_H-M   'P 1'
#
loop_
_entity.id
_entity.type
_entity.pdbx_description
1 polymer ?
#
loop_
_entity_poly.entity_id
_entity_poly.type
_entity_poly.pdbx_seq_one_letter_code
_entity_poly.pdbx_strand_id
1 'polypeptide(L)' 'MESLDKRVGRILGQMRGIQKMVKENRDCSEILQQVSAVKKAIDSLSKEIIFYYIDRSFEEKNTKELKGMIKRAIDL' A
#
# COMPACT_ATOMS: atom_id res chain seq x y z
N MET A 1 9.74 11.00 1.73
CA MET A 1 10.15 9.58 1.75
C MET A 1 10.01 8.92 3.12
N GLU A 2 10.39 9.56 4.24
CA GLU A 2 10.27 8.97 5.59
C GLU A 2 8.83 8.53 5.96
N SER A 3 7.81 9.28 5.53
CA SER A 3 6.40 8.91 5.72
C SER A 3 6.00 7.60 5.00
N LEU A 4 6.57 7.36 3.81
CA LEU A 4 6.35 6.12 3.03
C LEU A 4 6.97 4.92 3.75
N ASP A 5 8.19 5.06 4.26
CA ASP A 5 8.89 4.00 5.00
C ASP A 5 8.10 3.55 6.25
N LYS A 6 7.59 4.52 7.04
CA LYS A 6 6.73 4.22 8.19
C LYS A 6 5.46 3.46 7.80
N ARG A 7 4.86 3.75 6.65
CA ARG A 7 3.68 3.04 6.13
C ARG A 7 4.03 1.62 5.69
N VAL A 8 5.16 1.43 5.01
CA VAL A 8 5.68 0.09 4.66
C VAL A 8 5.92 -0.73 5.93
N GLY A 9 6.57 -0.16 6.95
CA GLY A 9 6.80 -0.84 8.23
C GLY A 9 5.51 -1.34 8.90
N ARG A 10 4.43 -0.55 8.83
CA ARG A 10 3.11 -0.96 9.34
C ARG A 10 2.53 -2.13 8.55
N ILE A 11 2.59 -2.10 7.22
CA ILE A 11 2.12 -3.18 6.34
C ILE A 11 2.87 -4.48 6.64
N LEU A 12 4.20 -4.41 6.79
CA LEU A 12 5.02 -5.57 7.18
C LEU A 12 4.60 -6.14 8.54
N GLY A 13 4.28 -5.28 9.52
CA GLY A 13 3.73 -5.69 10.80
C GLY A 13 2.40 -6.45 10.66
N GLN A 14 1.48 -5.94 9.83
CA GLN A 14 0.21 -6.62 9.54
C GLN A 14 0.43 -7.99 8.86
N MET A 15 1.33 -8.08 7.89
CA MET A 15 1.66 -9.34 7.22
C MET A 15 2.24 -10.38 8.18
N ARG A 16 3.11 -9.96 9.11
CA ARG A 16 3.60 -10.84 10.19
C ARG A 16 2.47 -11.29 11.12
N GLY A 17 1.52 -10.41 11.41
CA GLY A 17 0.31 -10.74 12.16
C GLY A 17 -0.50 -11.84 11.46
N ILE A 18 -0.78 -11.69 10.18
CA ILE A 18 -1.48 -12.71 9.37
C ILE A 18 -0.72 -14.03 9.38
N GLN A 19 0.61 -14.02 9.20
CA GLN A 19 1.42 -15.24 9.26
C GLN A 19 1.27 -15.96 10.60
N LYS A 20 1.21 -15.23 11.71
CA LYS A 20 0.98 -15.79 13.05
C LYS A 20 -0.43 -16.39 13.15
N MET A 21 -1.47 -15.67 12.70
CA MET A 21 -2.86 -16.16 12.70
C MET A 21 -3.00 -17.48 11.92
N VAL A 22 -2.33 -17.59 10.77
CA VAL A 22 -2.31 -18.84 9.97
C VAL A 22 -1.63 -19.97 10.74
N LYS A 23 -0.47 -19.73 11.35
CA LYS A 23 0.24 -20.74 12.16
C LYS A 23 -0.57 -21.21 13.38
N GLU A 24 -1.38 -20.31 13.93
CA GLU A 24 -2.27 -20.57 15.06
C GLU A 24 -3.61 -21.20 14.64
N ASN A 25 -3.81 -21.49 13.34
CA ASN A 25 -5.07 -22.00 12.79
C ASN A 25 -6.30 -21.19 13.21
N ARG A 26 -6.18 -19.85 13.22
CA ARG A 26 -7.32 -18.96 13.47
C ARG A 26 -8.39 -19.10 12.38
N ASP A 27 -9.58 -18.62 12.70
CA ASP A 27 -10.72 -18.67 11.79
C ASP A 27 -10.43 -17.94 10.47
N CYS A 28 -10.83 -18.57 9.37
CA CYS A 28 -10.57 -18.07 8.02
C CYS A 28 -11.18 -16.69 7.78
N SER A 29 -12.35 -16.39 8.36
CA SER A 29 -12.99 -15.08 8.20
C SER A 29 -12.19 -13.96 8.88
N GLU A 30 -11.59 -14.25 10.03
CA GLU A 30 -10.71 -13.30 10.73
C GLU A 30 -9.42 -13.04 9.96
N ILE A 31 -8.84 -14.09 9.37
CA ILE A 31 -7.66 -13.97 8.49
C ILE A 31 -8.02 -13.12 7.27
N LEU A 32 -9.15 -13.40 6.60
CA LEU A 32 -9.62 -12.61 5.45
C LEU A 32 -9.89 -11.15 5.81
N GLN A 33 -10.37 -10.87 7.02
CA GLN A 33 -10.54 -9.51 7.51
C GLN A 33 -9.18 -8.79 7.61
N GLN A 34 -8.14 -9.45 8.13
CA GLN A 34 -6.80 -8.85 8.19
C GLN A 34 -6.16 -8.69 6.82
N VAL A 35 -6.35 -9.65 5.90
CA VAL A 35 -5.92 -9.52 4.51
C VAL A 35 -6.58 -8.30 3.85
N SER A 36 -7.87 -8.10 4.09
CA SER A 36 -8.61 -6.92 3.59
C SER A 36 -8.07 -5.61 4.17
N ALA A 37 -7.65 -5.61 5.43
CA ALA A 37 -7.01 -4.45 6.05
C ALA A 37 -5.64 -4.14 5.42
N VAL A 38 -4.85 -5.16 5.11
CA VAL A 38 -3.57 -5.01 4.39
C VAL A 38 -3.81 -4.45 2.99
N LYS A 39 -4.80 -4.95 2.25
CA LYS A 39 -5.13 -4.42 0.91
C LYS A 39 -5.40 -2.91 0.97
N LYS A 40 -6.25 -2.47 1.91
CA LYS A 40 -6.54 -1.04 2.11
C LYS A 40 -5.29 -0.21 2.47
N ALA A 41 -4.39 -0.78 3.26
CA ALA A 41 -3.13 -0.12 3.62
C ALA A 41 -2.20 0.03 2.41
N ILE A 42 -2.13 -0.98 1.54
CA ILE A 42 -1.39 -0.92 0.27
C ILE A 42 -2.00 0.13 -0.66
N ASP A 43 -3.32 0.16 -0.82
CA ASP A 43 -4.00 1.18 -1.63
C ASP A 43 -3.70 2.60 -1.14
N SER A 44 -3.68 2.79 0.18
CA SER A 44 -3.29 4.07 0.78
C SER A 44 -1.83 4.42 0.53
N LEU A 45 -0.92 3.45 0.59
CA LEU A 45 0.50 3.68 0.29
C LEU A 45 0.70 4.05 -1.19
N SER A 46 0.02 3.38 -2.11
CA SER A 46 0.08 3.67 -3.55
C SER A 46 -0.33 5.11 -3.86
N LYS A 47 -1.40 5.61 -3.21
CA LYS A 47 -1.85 7.00 -3.35
C LYS A 47 -0.80 8.00 -2.85
N GLU A 48 -0.18 7.73 -1.72
CA GLU A 48 0.85 8.62 -1.14
C GLU A 48 2.11 8.68 -2.00
N ILE A 49 2.50 7.56 -2.63
CA ILE A 49 3.61 7.55 -3.59
C ILE A 49 3.29 8.47 -4.79
N ILE A 50 2.05 8.44 -5.28
CA ILE A 50 1.62 9.32 -6.38
C ILE A 50 1.65 10.80 -5.94
N PHE A 51 1.12 11.13 -4.75
CA PHE A 51 1.18 12.51 -4.23
C PHE A 51 2.62 12.99 -4.10
N TYR A 52 3.50 12.15 -3.55
CA TYR A 52 4.92 12.49 -3.43
C TYR A 52 5.59 12.74 -4.78
N TYR A 53 5.22 11.99 -5.82
CA TYR A 53 5.70 12.23 -7.18
C TYR A 53 5.18 13.56 -7.75
N ILE A 54 3.90 13.87 -7.56
CA ILE A 54 3.29 15.13 -8.00
C ILE A 54 3.97 16.32 -7.33
N ASP A 55 4.12 16.30 -6.00
CA ASP A 55 4.70 17.41 -5.23
C ASP A 55 6.16 17.71 -5.59
N ARG A 56 6.90 16.71 -6.10
CA ARG A 56 8.31 16.86 -6.49
C ARG A 56 8.54 17.13 -7.97
N SER A 57 7.52 16.98 -8.80
CA SER A 57 7.61 17.26 -10.23
C SER A 57 7.45 18.77 -10.45
N PHE A 58 8.49 19.55 -10.12
CA PHE A 58 8.49 21.02 -10.20
C PHE A 58 8.63 21.58 -11.62
N GLU A 59 8.91 20.76 -12.63
CA GLU A 59 9.04 21.20 -14.02
C GLU A 59 8.23 20.28 -14.96
N GLU A 60 7.72 20.88 -16.05
CA GLU A 60 6.63 20.45 -16.92
C GLU A 60 6.33 18.93 -17.04
N LYS A 61 5.22 18.55 -16.39
CA LYS A 61 4.21 17.54 -16.80
C LYS A 61 4.73 16.34 -17.61
N ASN A 62 5.40 15.42 -16.94
CA ASN A 62 5.53 14.03 -17.41
C ASN A 62 4.19 13.26 -17.26
N THR A 63 3.13 13.80 -17.86
CA THR A 63 1.73 13.34 -17.72
C THR A 63 1.57 11.87 -18.10
N LYS A 64 2.41 11.37 -19.01
CA LYS A 64 2.44 9.96 -19.40
C LYS A 64 2.90 9.06 -18.26
N GLU A 65 3.94 9.47 -17.52
CA GLU A 65 4.43 8.75 -16.35
C GLU A 65 3.41 8.78 -15.22
N LEU A 66 2.83 9.95 -14.93
CA LEU A 66 1.77 10.09 -13.92
C LEU A 66 0.55 9.21 -14.24
N LYS A 67 0.07 9.22 -15.50
CA LYS A 67 -1.01 8.32 -15.96
C LYS A 67 -0.64 6.85 -15.75
N GLY A 68 0.61 6.48 -16.02
CA GLY A 68 1.12 5.13 -15.78
C GLY A 68 1.13 4.74 -14.30
N MET A 69 1.53 5.66 -13.41
CA MET A 69 1.50 5.45 -11.96
C MET A 69 0.07 5.28 -11.44
N ILE A 70 -0.84 6.16 -11.86
CA ILE A 70 -2.25 6.10 -11.49
C ILE A 70 -2.86 4.77 -11.93
N LYS A 71 -2.61 4.32 -13.16
CA LYS A 71 -3.12 3.04 -13.67
C LYS A 71 -2.66 1.87 -12.78
N ARG A 72 -1.36 1.80 -12.44
CA ARG A 72 -0.84 0.76 -11.55
C ARG A 72 -1.47 0.79 -10.15
N ALA A 73 -1.80 1.96 -9.63
CA ALA A 73 -2.42 2.09 -8.31
C ALA A 73 -3.90 1.70 -8.30
N ILE A 74 -4.61 1.86 -9.42
CA ILE A 74 -6.02 1.47 -9.58
C ILE A 74 -6.16 -0.04 -9.81
N ASP A 75 -5.23 -0.64 -10.56
CA ASP A 75 -5.29 -2.05 -10.95
C ASP A 75 -4.85 -3.03 -9.82
N LEU A 76 -4.65 -2.56 -8.58
CA LEU A 76 -4.29 -3.35 -7.37
C LEU A 76 -5.52 -3.90 -6.62
#